data_AF-A0A6V7LGY1-F1
#
_entry.id   AF-A0A6V7LGY1-F1
#
_cell.length_a   1.000
_cell.length_b   1.000
_cell.length_c   1.000
_cell.angle_alpha   90.00
_cell.angle_beta   90.00
_cell.angle_gamma   90.00
#
_symmetry.space_group_name_H-M   'P 1'
#
loop_
_entity.id
_entity.type
_entity.pdbx_description
1 polymer ?
#
loop_
_entity_poly.entity_id
_entity_poly.type
_entity_poly.pdbx_seq_one_letter_code
_entity_poly.pdbx_strand_id
1 'polypeptide(L)'
;EWKDILEVGTHSVQSRNSMPPYDQLIWNAWMPSMRGAVQEWICRQPDPIIELIEAWMPLLPPWILDNILDLLVLPKLTLEVEEWNPVTDTVPIHIWIHPWLPLMGNRLDTLIYPIIRRKLGSALGGWHPSDASARRMLEPWAEVFTKGDMEAFLVKNIVPKLQIALAEFVINPHQQHLDQWNWVHEWATLLPVHTMVGLLDKYFFPKWLQVLALWLNHSPNYDQITHWYMGWKNIMNEKLLAEPIVK
;
A
#
# COMPACT_ATOMS: atom_id res chain seq x y z
N GLU A 1 -30.11 -27.06 -11.67
CA GLU A 1 -31.46 -27.66 -11.62
C GLU A 1 -32.54 -26.63 -11.33
N TRP A 2 -32.73 -26.13 -10.10
CA TRP A 2 -33.83 -25.15 -9.83
C TRP A 2 -33.64 -23.78 -10.51
N LYS A 3 -32.39 -23.29 -10.60
CA LYS A 3 -32.04 -22.04 -11.29
C LYS A 3 -32.49 -22.07 -12.76
N ASP A 4 -32.10 -23.13 -13.47
CA ASP A 4 -32.41 -23.31 -14.89
C ASP A 4 -33.92 -23.45 -15.13
N ILE A 5 -34.64 -24.14 -14.24
CA ILE A 5 -36.10 -24.33 -14.35
C ILE A 5 -36.85 -23.00 -14.20
N LEU A 6 -36.42 -22.14 -13.27
CA LEU A 6 -37.06 -20.84 -13.01
C LEU A 6 -36.69 -19.78 -14.06
N GLU A 7 -35.53 -19.91 -14.71
CA GLU A 7 -35.13 -19.06 -15.83
C GLU A 7 -35.86 -19.46 -17.13
N VAL A 8 -36.00 -20.77 -17.42
CA VAL A 8 -36.58 -21.30 -18.66
C VAL A 8 -38.12 -21.26 -18.70
N GLY A 9 -38.79 -21.29 -17.54
CA GLY A 9 -40.26 -21.23 -17.45
C GLY A 9 -40.91 -19.92 -17.91
N THR A 10 -40.13 -18.93 -18.36
CA THR A 10 -40.56 -17.54 -18.60
C THR A 10 -41.06 -17.24 -20.02
N HIS A 11 -41.00 -18.17 -20.97
CA HIS A 11 -41.48 -17.89 -22.33
C HIS A 11 -43.01 -17.70 -22.46
N SER A 12 -43.82 -17.97 -21.44
CA SER A 12 -45.28 -17.95 -21.57
C SER A 12 -46.04 -16.86 -20.79
N VAL A 13 -45.44 -16.12 -19.86
CA VAL A 13 -46.18 -15.06 -19.13
C VAL A 13 -45.31 -13.83 -18.88
N GLN A 14 -45.38 -12.87 -19.81
CA GLN A 14 -44.81 -11.53 -19.65
C GLN A 14 -45.52 -10.75 -18.54
N SER A 15 -44.96 -10.74 -17.32
CA SER A 15 -45.19 -9.65 -16.37
C SER A 15 -44.12 -8.58 -16.59
N ARG A 16 -44.50 -7.51 -17.27
CA ARG A 16 -43.60 -6.50 -17.86
C ARG A 16 -42.85 -5.59 -16.87
N ASN A 17 -42.98 -5.77 -15.55
CA ASN A 17 -42.36 -4.91 -14.52
C ASN A 17 -41.98 -5.63 -13.21
N SER A 18 -42.00 -6.96 -13.20
CA SER A 18 -41.75 -7.77 -12.00
C SER A 18 -40.35 -8.37 -12.05
N MET A 19 -39.58 -8.24 -10.97
CA MET A 19 -38.30 -8.94 -10.79
C MET A 19 -38.47 -10.44 -11.14
N PRO A 20 -37.48 -11.09 -11.80
CA PRO A 20 -37.57 -12.50 -12.16
C PRO A 20 -37.94 -13.38 -10.95
N PRO A 21 -38.71 -14.46 -11.12
CA PRO A 21 -39.15 -15.30 -10.00
C PRO A 21 -37.99 -15.86 -9.16
N TYR A 22 -36.87 -16.21 -9.82
CA TYR A 22 -35.66 -16.64 -9.13
C TYR A 22 -35.05 -15.54 -8.26
N ASP A 23 -34.87 -14.35 -8.82
CA ASP A 23 -34.38 -13.17 -8.11
C ASP A 23 -35.26 -12.81 -6.91
N GLN A 24 -36.59 -12.90 -7.06
CA GLN A 24 -37.53 -12.72 -5.94
C GLN A 24 -37.35 -13.76 -4.84
N LEU A 25 -37.12 -15.03 -5.20
CA LEU A 25 -36.88 -16.10 -4.25
C LEU A 25 -35.59 -15.83 -3.46
N ILE A 26 -34.49 -15.53 -4.14
CA ILE A 26 -33.21 -15.20 -3.50
C ILE A 26 -33.36 -13.96 -2.61
N TRP A 27 -34.00 -12.91 -3.12
CA TRP A 27 -34.17 -11.66 -2.39
C TRP A 27 -35.05 -11.80 -1.14
N ASN A 28 -36.15 -12.55 -1.21
CA ASN A 28 -37.08 -12.64 -0.09
C ASN A 28 -36.71 -13.74 0.92
N ALA A 29 -36.15 -14.86 0.46
CA ALA A 29 -35.89 -16.02 1.33
C ALA A 29 -34.44 -16.07 1.84
N TRP A 30 -33.46 -15.77 0.99
CA TRP A 30 -32.04 -15.94 1.32
C TRP A 30 -31.38 -14.66 1.82
N MET A 31 -31.69 -13.51 1.20
CA MET A 31 -31.08 -12.22 1.56
C MET A 31 -31.23 -11.82 3.04
N PRO A 32 -32.35 -12.12 3.74
CA PRO A 32 -32.45 -11.85 5.18
C PRO A 32 -31.37 -12.55 6.01
N SER A 33 -31.04 -13.81 5.68
CA SER A 33 -29.98 -14.56 6.35
C SER A 33 -28.60 -13.98 6.05
N MET A 34 -28.34 -13.60 4.80
CA MET A 34 -27.10 -12.92 4.41
C MET A 34 -26.93 -11.59 5.16
N ARG A 35 -28.00 -10.79 5.29
CA ARG A 35 -27.96 -9.54 6.08
C ARG A 35 -27.63 -9.81 7.54
N GLY A 36 -28.22 -10.83 8.15
CA GLY A 36 -27.89 -11.26 9.52
C GLY A 36 -26.41 -11.63 9.67
N ALA A 37 -25.89 -12.43 8.73
CA ALA A 37 -24.48 -12.82 8.73
C ALA A 37 -23.54 -11.61 8.60
N VAL A 38 -23.81 -10.69 7.66
CA VAL A 38 -23.00 -9.46 7.50
C VAL A 38 -23.10 -8.57 8.74
N GLN A 39 -24.27 -8.51 9.40
CA GLN A 39 -24.45 -7.72 10.61
C GLN A 39 -23.61 -8.24 11.78
N GLU A 40 -23.57 -9.55 11.99
CA GLU A 40 -22.79 -10.18 13.08
C GLU A 40 -21.30 -10.32 12.79
N TRP A 41 -20.91 -10.29 11.50
CA TRP A 41 -19.53 -10.43 11.06
C TRP A 41 -18.58 -9.37 11.65
N ILE A 42 -17.35 -9.77 11.99
CA ILE A 42 -16.32 -8.86 12.51
C ILE A 42 -15.37 -8.49 11.36
N CYS A 43 -15.29 -7.20 11.01
CA CYS A 43 -14.51 -6.71 9.86
C CYS A 43 -13.04 -7.18 9.86
N ARG A 44 -12.42 -7.29 11.04
CA ARG A 44 -11.03 -7.72 11.22
C ARG A 44 -10.80 -9.22 10.98
N GLN A 45 -11.85 -10.01 10.77
CA GLN A 45 -11.82 -11.42 10.42
C GLN A 45 -12.59 -11.60 9.09
N PRO A 46 -11.99 -11.27 7.95
CA PRO A 46 -12.73 -11.18 6.68
C PRO A 46 -13.14 -12.54 6.10
N ASP A 47 -12.39 -13.60 6.38
CA ASP A 47 -12.53 -14.91 5.71
C ASP A 47 -13.96 -15.51 5.79
N PRO A 48 -14.65 -15.55 6.95
CA PRO A 48 -15.94 -16.22 7.06
C PRO A 48 -17.02 -15.64 6.13
N ILE A 49 -17.06 -14.32 5.94
CA ILE A 49 -18.06 -13.68 5.08
C ILE A 49 -17.63 -13.73 3.61
N ILE A 50 -16.33 -13.67 3.33
CA ILE A 50 -15.80 -13.80 1.96
C ILE A 50 -16.11 -15.20 1.44
N GLU A 51 -15.78 -16.25 2.20
CA GLU A 51 -16.08 -17.63 1.86
C GLU A 51 -17.59 -17.85 1.64
N LEU A 52 -18.43 -17.23 2.48
CA LEU A 52 -19.88 -17.29 2.31
C LEU A 52 -20.32 -16.63 0.99
N ILE A 53 -19.82 -15.43 0.68
CA ILE A 53 -20.16 -14.73 -0.56
C ILE A 53 -19.68 -15.53 -1.78
N GLU A 54 -18.44 -16.03 -1.77
CA GLU A 54 -17.85 -16.80 -2.86
C GLU A 54 -18.61 -18.12 -3.11
N ALA A 55 -19.03 -18.81 -2.05
CA ALA A 55 -19.83 -20.03 -2.15
C ALA A 55 -21.18 -19.79 -2.84
N TRP A 56 -21.79 -18.63 -2.63
CA TRP A 56 -23.08 -18.27 -3.23
C TRP A 56 -22.95 -17.55 -4.58
N MET A 57 -21.80 -16.96 -4.89
CA MET A 57 -21.56 -16.15 -6.09
C MET A 57 -22.03 -16.80 -7.41
N PRO A 58 -21.83 -18.10 -7.69
CA PRO A 58 -22.32 -18.74 -8.93
C PRO A 58 -23.86 -18.80 -9.03
N LEU A 59 -24.54 -18.75 -7.88
CA LEU A 59 -25.99 -18.85 -7.75
C LEU A 59 -26.66 -17.48 -7.71
N LEU A 60 -25.94 -16.41 -7.36
CA LEU A 60 -26.52 -15.09 -7.19
C LEU A 60 -26.73 -14.36 -8.52
N PRO A 61 -27.89 -13.70 -8.71
CA PRO A 61 -28.04 -12.66 -9.72
C PRO A 61 -26.99 -11.55 -9.48
N PRO A 62 -26.33 -11.02 -10.53
CA PRO A 62 -25.25 -10.04 -10.37
C PRO A 62 -25.64 -8.81 -9.53
N TRP A 63 -26.86 -8.30 -9.71
CA TRP A 63 -27.33 -7.13 -8.96
C TRP A 63 -27.49 -7.39 -7.46
N ILE A 64 -27.75 -8.64 -7.04
CA ILE A 64 -27.82 -9.01 -5.62
C ILE A 64 -26.42 -9.01 -5.02
N LEU A 65 -25.42 -9.52 -5.76
CA LEU A 65 -24.03 -9.47 -5.35
C LEU A 65 -23.58 -8.01 -5.19
N ASP A 66 -23.85 -7.16 -6.18
CA ASP A 66 -23.57 -5.73 -6.10
C ASP A 66 -24.26 -5.09 -4.89
N ASN A 67 -25.53 -5.43 -4.63
CA ASN A 67 -26.27 -4.95 -3.46
C ASN A 67 -25.58 -5.33 -2.13
N ILE A 68 -25.10 -6.57 -2.00
CA ILE A 68 -24.39 -7.04 -0.81
C ILE A 68 -23.09 -6.26 -0.63
N LEU A 69 -22.29 -6.16 -1.69
CA LEU A 69 -21.00 -5.48 -1.63
C LEU A 69 -21.17 -3.98 -1.35
N ASP A 70 -22.06 -3.30 -2.06
CA ASP A 70 -22.23 -1.84 -2.00
C ASP A 70 -23.01 -1.36 -0.78
N LEU A 71 -24.06 -2.07 -0.36
CA LEU A 71 -24.95 -1.59 0.70
C LEU A 71 -24.72 -2.23 2.06
N LEU A 72 -24.08 -3.41 2.12
CA LEU A 72 -23.87 -4.11 3.39
C LEU A 72 -22.39 -4.11 3.79
N VAL A 73 -21.52 -4.62 2.92
CA VAL A 73 -20.11 -4.82 3.26
C VAL A 73 -19.33 -3.51 3.22
N LEU A 74 -19.43 -2.76 2.12
CA LEU A 74 -18.64 -1.53 1.90
C LEU A 74 -18.90 -0.46 2.98
N PRO A 75 -20.14 -0.17 3.43
CA PRO A 75 -20.37 0.80 4.49
C PRO A 75 -19.77 0.34 5.82
N LYS A 76 -19.86 -0.95 6.13
CA LYS A 76 -19.32 -1.52 7.37
C LYS A 76 -17.79 -1.51 7.40
N LEU A 77 -17.15 -1.87 6.28
CA LEU A 77 -15.70 -1.73 6.12
C LEU A 77 -15.26 -0.28 6.23
N THR A 78 -15.98 0.64 5.57
CA THR A 78 -15.67 2.08 5.62
C THR A 78 -15.70 2.61 7.05
N LEU A 79 -16.71 2.22 7.84
CA LEU A 79 -16.81 2.59 9.26
C LEU A 79 -15.62 2.03 10.06
N GLU A 80 -15.31 0.75 9.93
CA GLU A 80 -14.17 0.13 10.63
C GLU A 80 -12.83 0.81 10.26
N VAL A 81 -12.64 1.19 9.00
CA VAL A 81 -11.46 1.93 8.54
C VAL A 81 -11.42 3.35 9.14
N GLU A 82 -12.58 4.00 9.29
CA GLU A 82 -12.70 5.30 9.96
C GLU A 82 -12.50 5.22 11.48
N GLU A 83 -12.65 4.05 12.10
CA GLU A 83 -12.34 3.84 13.52
C GLU A 83 -10.89 3.37 13.74
N TRP A 84 -10.33 2.63 12.79
CA TRP A 84 -8.96 2.09 12.87
C TRP A 84 -7.88 3.17 13.05
N ASN A 85 -6.94 2.97 13.97
CA ASN A 85 -5.83 3.88 14.22
C ASN A 85 -4.47 3.20 13.95
N PRO A 86 -3.70 3.67 12.94
CA PRO A 86 -2.40 3.09 12.58
C PRO A 86 -1.36 3.08 13.71
N VAL A 87 -1.48 3.93 14.72
CA VAL A 87 -0.47 4.04 15.79
C VAL A 87 -0.78 3.10 16.95
N THR A 88 -2.05 2.87 17.24
CA THR A 88 -2.48 2.13 18.45
C THR A 88 -2.99 0.73 18.16
N ASP A 89 -3.53 0.47 16.97
CA ASP A 89 -4.01 -0.85 16.61
C ASP A 89 -2.85 -1.82 16.35
N THR A 90 -2.98 -3.03 16.90
CA THR A 90 -1.97 -4.08 16.78
C THR A 90 -2.08 -4.88 15.49
N VAL A 91 -3.26 -4.92 14.89
CA VAL A 91 -3.51 -5.66 13.64
C VAL A 91 -3.30 -4.70 12.47
N PRO A 92 -2.34 -4.98 11.57
CA PRO A 92 -2.13 -4.17 10.37
C PRO A 92 -3.37 -4.17 9.48
N ILE A 93 -3.75 -2.98 9.00
CA ILE A 93 -4.98 -2.80 8.21
C ILE A 93 -5.05 -3.65 6.93
N HIS A 94 -3.89 -3.90 6.30
CA HIS A 94 -3.86 -4.69 5.07
C HIS A 94 -4.37 -6.13 5.29
N ILE A 95 -4.23 -6.70 6.49
CA ILE A 95 -4.64 -8.07 6.81
C ILE A 95 -6.15 -8.27 6.62
N TRP A 96 -6.95 -7.24 6.91
CA TRP A 96 -8.41 -7.33 6.84
C TRP A 96 -9.04 -6.52 5.69
N ILE A 97 -8.23 -5.76 4.95
CA ILE A 97 -8.68 -5.07 3.72
C ILE A 97 -8.25 -5.83 2.46
N HIS A 98 -7.02 -6.34 2.37
CA HIS A 98 -6.55 -7.00 1.14
C HIS A 98 -7.37 -8.22 0.72
N PRO A 99 -7.91 -9.05 1.64
CA PRO A 99 -8.77 -10.16 1.24
C PRO A 99 -9.99 -9.73 0.41
N TRP A 100 -10.42 -8.47 0.50
CA TRP A 100 -11.55 -7.94 -0.27
C TRP A 100 -11.19 -7.53 -1.70
N LEU A 101 -9.90 -7.46 -2.06
CA LEU A 101 -9.45 -7.03 -3.39
C LEU A 101 -10.13 -7.78 -4.55
N PRO A 102 -10.26 -9.13 -4.52
CA PRO A 102 -10.86 -9.88 -5.62
C PRO A 102 -12.35 -9.58 -5.82
N LEU A 103 -13.08 -9.25 -4.74
CA LEU A 103 -14.53 -9.05 -4.76
C LEU A 103 -14.94 -7.59 -5.00
N MET A 104 -14.19 -6.63 -4.45
CA MET A 104 -14.63 -5.24 -4.40
C MET A 104 -14.29 -4.43 -5.65
N GLY A 105 -13.28 -4.83 -6.42
CA GLY A 105 -12.80 -4.04 -7.56
C GLY A 105 -12.53 -2.58 -7.18
N ASN A 106 -13.01 -1.64 -7.99
CA ASN A 106 -12.75 -0.20 -7.85
C ASN A 106 -13.45 0.47 -6.65
N ARG A 107 -14.29 -0.25 -5.91
CA ARG A 107 -15.01 0.29 -4.74
C ARG A 107 -14.03 0.73 -3.64
N LEU A 108 -12.97 -0.05 -3.44
CA LEU A 108 -11.94 0.24 -2.44
C LEU A 108 -11.13 1.49 -2.80
N ASP A 109 -10.78 1.67 -4.08
CA ASP A 109 -10.05 2.84 -4.57
C ASP A 109 -10.79 4.15 -4.29
N THR A 110 -12.11 4.14 -4.43
CA THR A 110 -12.93 5.35 -4.36
C THR A 110 -13.21 5.77 -2.92
N LEU A 111 -13.51 4.83 -2.03
CA LEU A 111 -13.98 5.14 -0.68
C LEU A 111 -12.98 4.80 0.42
N ILE A 112 -12.31 3.64 0.35
CA ILE A 112 -11.50 3.13 1.45
C ILE A 112 -10.06 3.65 1.39
N TYR A 113 -9.38 3.55 0.23
CA TYR A 113 -7.98 3.94 0.12
C TYR A 113 -7.69 5.41 0.44
N PRO A 114 -8.55 6.38 0.08
CA PRO A 114 -8.34 7.77 0.48
C PRO A 114 -8.32 7.95 2.00
N ILE A 115 -9.16 7.22 2.74
CA ILE A 115 -9.22 7.25 4.20
C ILE A 115 -7.94 6.65 4.79
N ILE A 116 -7.52 5.48 4.28
CA ILE A 116 -6.29 4.81 4.70
C ILE A 116 -5.08 5.72 4.47
N ARG A 117 -4.92 6.27 3.25
CA ARG A 117 -3.83 7.21 2.94
C ARG A 117 -3.85 8.43 3.84
N ARG A 118 -5.02 9.03 4.11
CA ARG A 118 -5.14 10.17 5.03
C ARG A 118 -4.66 9.81 6.44
N LYS A 119 -5.09 8.67 6.98
CA LYS A 119 -4.72 8.22 8.33
C LYS A 119 -3.24 7.84 8.44
N LEU A 120 -2.73 7.08 7.48
CA LEU A 120 -1.31 6.73 7.40
C LEU A 120 -0.45 7.99 7.30
N GLY A 121 -0.82 8.94 6.44
CA GLY A 121 -0.11 10.21 6.31
C GLY A 121 -0.09 11.00 7.61
N SER A 122 -1.22 11.05 8.32
CA SER A 122 -1.29 11.72 9.63
C SER A 122 -0.41 11.04 10.68
N ALA A 123 -0.39 9.70 10.72
CA ALA A 123 0.45 8.95 11.65
C ALA A 123 1.95 9.15 11.38
N LEU A 124 2.31 9.29 10.11
CA LEU A 124 3.67 9.59 9.69
C LEU A 124 4.11 11.02 10.06
N GLY A 125 3.23 11.88 10.57
CA GLY A 125 3.59 13.22 11.04
C GLY A 125 4.72 13.22 12.06
N GLY A 126 4.70 12.28 13.02
CA GLY A 126 5.72 12.10 14.06
C GLY A 126 6.80 11.06 13.76
N TRP A 127 6.69 10.33 12.64
CA TRP A 127 7.61 9.24 12.28
C TRP A 127 9.07 9.70 12.09
N HIS A 128 10.04 8.84 12.33
CA HIS A 128 11.46 9.11 12.10
C HIS A 128 12.08 7.98 11.25
N PRO A 129 13.01 8.26 10.30
CA PRO A 129 13.59 7.25 9.40
C PRO A 129 14.22 6.03 10.07
N SER A 130 14.64 6.13 11.33
CA SER A 130 15.15 4.99 12.11
C SER A 130 14.07 3.96 12.48
N ASP A 131 12.79 4.32 12.40
CA ASP A 131 11.68 3.41 12.69
C ASP A 131 11.25 2.64 11.44
N ALA A 132 11.63 1.36 11.39
CA ALA A 132 11.32 0.45 10.29
C ALA A 132 9.84 0.02 10.23
N SER A 133 9.01 0.34 11.24
CA SER A 133 7.59 -0.06 11.27
C SER A 133 6.80 0.55 10.10
N ALA A 134 7.07 1.82 9.76
CA ALA A 134 6.40 2.52 8.67
C ALA A 134 6.59 1.84 7.32
N ARG A 135 7.82 1.37 7.04
CA ARG A 135 8.12 0.67 5.78
C ARG A 135 7.32 -0.63 5.68
N ARG A 136 7.34 -1.46 6.73
CA ARG A 136 6.59 -2.73 6.77
C ARG A 136 5.08 -2.51 6.65
N MET A 137 4.59 -1.41 7.21
CA MET A 137 3.17 -1.04 7.11
C MET A 137 2.78 -0.64 5.68
N LEU A 138 3.67 0.06 4.95
CA LEU A 138 3.41 0.58 3.60
C LEU A 138 3.73 -0.42 2.48
N GLU A 139 4.64 -1.37 2.71
CA GLU A 139 5.08 -2.36 1.72
C GLU A 139 3.92 -3.14 1.08
N PRO A 140 2.91 -3.66 1.83
CA PRO A 140 1.77 -4.34 1.23
C PRO A 140 0.95 -3.45 0.29
N TRP A 141 0.94 -2.14 0.52
CA TRP A 141 0.16 -1.19 -0.28
C TRP A 141 0.84 -0.81 -1.60
N ALA A 142 2.11 -1.16 -1.79
CA ALA A 142 2.87 -0.83 -2.99
C ALA A 142 2.28 -1.44 -4.28
N GLU A 143 1.69 -2.64 -4.16
CA GLU A 143 1.05 -3.34 -5.28
C GLU A 143 -0.44 -3.02 -5.42
N VAL A 144 -1.04 -2.47 -4.36
CA VAL A 144 -2.48 -2.20 -4.28
C VAL A 144 -2.82 -0.78 -4.72
N PHE A 145 -2.03 0.21 -4.30
CA PHE A 145 -2.24 1.59 -4.74
C PHE A 145 -1.78 1.79 -6.18
N THR A 146 -2.43 2.73 -6.86
CA THR A 146 -1.92 3.19 -8.15
C THR A 146 -0.51 3.75 -7.97
N LYS A 147 0.36 3.55 -8.96
CA LYS A 147 1.75 4.04 -8.91
C LYS A 147 1.81 5.54 -8.60
N GLY A 148 0.91 6.33 -9.18
CA GLY A 148 0.82 7.77 -8.95
C GLY A 148 0.41 8.14 -7.53
N ASP A 149 -0.60 7.45 -6.95
CA ASP A 149 -1.02 7.70 -5.56
C ASP A 149 0.07 7.31 -4.56
N MET A 150 0.73 6.17 -4.79
CA MET A 150 1.81 5.70 -3.94
C MET A 150 3.00 6.67 -3.98
N GLU A 151 3.42 7.09 -5.16
CA GLU A 151 4.50 8.07 -5.33
C GLU A 151 4.15 9.40 -4.66
N ALA A 152 2.98 9.97 -4.94
CA ALA A 152 2.54 11.22 -4.34
C ALA A 152 2.49 11.12 -2.80
N PHE A 153 2.05 9.98 -2.27
CA PHE A 153 2.02 9.71 -0.84
C PHE A 153 3.44 9.67 -0.23
N LEU A 154 4.38 8.95 -0.86
CA LEU A 154 5.76 8.84 -0.38
C LEU A 154 6.49 10.19 -0.46
N VAL A 155 6.35 10.91 -1.57
CA VAL A 155 6.93 12.25 -1.77
C VAL A 155 6.43 13.24 -0.71
N LYS A 156 5.16 13.14 -0.32
CA LYS A 156 4.58 14.03 0.69
C LYS A 156 4.99 13.69 2.11
N ASN A 157 5.00 12.40 2.49
CA ASN A 157 5.08 12.00 3.90
C ASN A 157 6.43 11.39 4.31
N ILE A 158 7.16 10.76 3.39
CA ILE A 158 8.40 10.03 3.68
C ILE A 158 9.63 10.83 3.23
N VAL A 159 9.64 11.28 1.97
CA VAL A 159 10.78 11.94 1.33
C VAL A 159 11.32 13.12 2.14
N PRO A 160 10.51 14.04 2.70
CA PRO A 160 11.03 15.19 3.46
C PRO A 160 11.86 14.77 4.68
N LYS A 161 11.54 13.63 5.30
CA LYS A 161 12.25 13.12 6.48
C LYS A 161 13.55 12.41 6.11
N LEU A 162 13.55 11.72 4.96
CA LEU A 162 14.77 11.16 4.38
C LEU A 162 15.75 12.29 3.96
N GLN A 163 15.23 13.42 3.46
CA GLN A 163 16.04 14.60 3.17
C GLN A 163 16.75 15.12 4.42
N ILE A 164 16.04 15.25 5.54
CA ILE A 164 16.63 15.69 6.81
C ILE A 164 17.71 14.70 7.27
N ALA A 165 17.42 13.39 7.23
CA ALA A 165 18.40 12.37 7.62
C ALA A 165 19.69 12.43 6.76
N LEU A 166 19.58 12.61 5.43
CA LEU A 166 20.74 12.81 4.56
C LEU A 166 21.42 14.18 4.76
N ALA A 167 20.65 15.22 5.08
CA ALA A 167 21.20 16.55 5.35
C ALA A 167 22.01 16.58 6.66
N GLU A 168 21.64 15.78 7.65
CA GLU A 168 22.38 15.61 8.91
C GLU A 168 23.49 14.57 8.80
N PHE A 169 23.47 13.75 7.75
CA PHE A 169 24.49 12.73 7.51
C PHE A 169 25.89 13.35 7.34
N VAL A 170 26.82 12.91 8.18
CA VAL A 170 28.23 13.33 8.17
C VAL A 170 29.07 12.23 7.52
N ILE A 171 29.79 12.60 6.46
CA ILE A 171 30.69 11.70 5.76
C ILE A 171 32.10 11.91 6.32
N ASN A 172 32.62 10.90 7.01
CA ASN A 172 33.96 10.94 7.60
C ASN A 172 34.73 9.67 7.20
N PRO A 173 35.78 9.79 6.36
CA PRO A 173 36.56 8.65 5.90
C PRO A 173 37.23 7.83 7.00
N HIS A 174 37.53 8.44 8.15
CA HIS A 174 38.20 7.78 9.26
C HIS A 174 37.24 7.07 10.22
N GLN A 175 35.98 7.50 10.26
CA GLN A 175 34.94 6.96 11.14
C GLN A 175 33.56 7.11 10.48
N GLN A 176 33.25 6.18 9.59
CA GLN A 176 32.00 6.20 8.84
C GLN A 176 30.88 5.55 9.66
N HIS A 177 29.92 6.35 10.10
CA HIS A 177 28.64 5.85 10.58
C HIS A 177 27.69 5.71 9.38
N LEU A 178 26.94 4.61 9.29
CA LEU A 178 26.07 4.31 8.15
C LEU A 178 24.59 4.27 8.52
N ASP A 179 24.21 4.60 9.76
CA ASP A 179 22.83 4.46 10.22
C ASP A 179 21.86 5.30 9.39
N GLN A 180 22.14 6.59 9.19
CA GLN A 180 21.28 7.46 8.37
C GLN A 180 21.26 7.02 6.90
N TRP A 181 22.39 6.51 6.38
CA TRP A 181 22.44 5.95 5.03
C TRP A 181 21.52 4.73 4.92
N ASN A 182 21.61 3.80 5.86
CA ASN A 182 20.81 2.59 5.88
C ASN A 182 19.32 2.92 6.01
N TRP A 183 18.95 3.88 6.86
CA TRP A 183 17.56 4.34 6.98
C TRP A 183 16.98 4.83 5.66
N VAL A 184 17.78 5.49 4.82
CA VAL A 184 17.35 5.99 3.51
C VAL A 184 17.37 4.88 2.47
N HIS A 185 18.44 4.08 2.46
CA HIS A 185 18.64 2.97 1.53
C HIS A 185 17.53 1.92 1.63
N GLU A 186 16.98 1.68 2.83
CA GLU A 186 15.84 0.79 3.05
C GLU A 186 14.60 1.16 2.22
N TRP A 187 14.45 2.41 1.81
CA TRP A 187 13.32 2.90 1.00
C TRP A 187 13.59 2.83 -0.51
N ALA A 188 14.79 2.43 -0.94
CA ALA A 188 15.15 2.38 -2.36
C ALA A 188 14.30 1.39 -3.17
N THR A 189 13.69 0.40 -2.53
CA THR A 189 12.80 -0.57 -3.18
C THR A 189 11.38 -0.03 -3.38
N LEU A 190 10.95 0.92 -2.54
CA LEU A 190 9.60 1.46 -2.54
C LEU A 190 9.52 2.82 -3.24
N LEU A 191 10.58 3.62 -3.18
CA LEU A 191 10.67 4.90 -3.87
C LEU A 191 10.96 4.71 -5.35
N PRO A 192 10.34 5.51 -6.24
CA PRO A 192 10.77 5.59 -7.63
C PRO A 192 12.25 5.97 -7.73
N VAL A 193 12.96 5.34 -8.66
CA VAL A 193 14.41 5.51 -8.86
C VAL A 193 14.77 6.99 -9.03
N HIS A 194 14.02 7.73 -9.85
CA HIS A 194 14.26 9.15 -10.10
C HIS A 194 14.15 10.00 -8.81
N THR A 195 13.25 9.67 -7.89
CA THR A 195 13.11 10.38 -6.61
C THR A 195 14.30 10.09 -5.71
N MET A 196 14.75 8.83 -5.63
CA MET A 196 15.93 8.44 -4.85
C MET A 196 17.21 9.10 -5.40
N VAL A 197 17.38 9.12 -6.72
CA VAL A 197 18.52 9.82 -7.35
C VAL A 197 18.50 11.30 -7.01
N GLY A 198 17.34 11.97 -7.11
CA GLY A 198 17.22 13.39 -6.74
C GLY A 198 17.54 13.67 -5.27
N LEU A 199 17.23 12.75 -4.36
CA LEU A 199 17.64 12.82 -2.96
C LEU A 199 19.16 12.75 -2.80
N LEU A 200 19.79 11.77 -3.44
CA LEU A 200 21.23 11.57 -3.35
C LEU A 200 22.02 12.72 -4.00
N ASP A 201 21.59 13.17 -5.19
CA ASP A 201 22.19 14.30 -5.92
C ASP A 201 22.21 15.59 -5.10
N LYS A 202 21.14 15.85 -4.36
CA LYS A 202 21.05 17.09 -3.59
C LYS A 202 21.70 17.03 -2.22
N TYR A 203 21.57 15.92 -1.49
CA TYR A 203 21.91 15.87 -0.07
C TYR A 203 23.14 15.01 0.26
N PHE A 204 23.49 14.05 -0.60
CA PHE A 204 24.60 13.11 -0.38
C PHE A 204 25.83 13.44 -1.24
N PHE A 205 25.70 13.43 -2.57
CA PHE A 205 26.84 13.53 -3.49
C PHE A 205 27.69 14.81 -3.31
N PRO A 206 27.13 16.01 -3.06
CA PRO A 206 27.94 17.20 -2.87
C PRO A 206 28.89 17.09 -1.68
N LYS A 207 28.42 16.52 -0.56
CA LYS A 207 29.24 16.28 0.63
C LYS A 207 30.28 15.20 0.36
N TRP A 208 29.86 14.11 -0.29
CA TRP A 208 30.73 12.98 -0.59
C TRP A 208 31.88 13.39 -1.52
N LEU A 209 31.59 14.16 -2.58
CA LEU A 209 32.58 14.73 -3.48
C LEU A 209 33.49 15.75 -2.79
N GLN A 210 32.96 16.58 -1.89
CA GLN A 210 33.77 17.53 -1.13
C GLN A 210 34.79 16.82 -0.24
N VAL A 211 34.38 15.76 0.47
CA VAL A 211 35.28 14.93 1.29
C VAL A 211 36.34 14.27 0.43
N LEU A 212 35.96 13.69 -0.71
CA LEU A 212 36.90 13.09 -1.65
C LEU A 212 37.92 14.11 -2.17
N ALA A 213 37.46 15.30 -2.57
CA ALA A 213 38.35 16.37 -3.05
C ALA A 213 39.31 16.86 -1.97
N LEU A 214 38.83 17.06 -0.73
CA LEU A 214 39.69 17.42 0.41
C LEU A 214 40.75 16.34 0.67
N TRP A 215 40.36 15.07 0.65
CA TRP A 215 41.28 13.97 0.93
C TRP A 215 42.37 13.85 -0.16
N LEU A 216 41.98 13.98 -1.43
CA LEU A 216 42.91 13.98 -2.56
C LEU A 216 43.90 15.16 -2.52
N ASN A 217 43.46 16.34 -2.06
CA ASN A 217 44.29 17.55 -2.06
C ASN A 217 45.25 17.67 -0.87
N HIS A 218 44.91 17.12 0.31
CA HIS A 218 45.67 17.37 1.54
C HIS A 218 46.55 16.22 2.02
N SER A 219 46.18 14.95 1.79
CA SER A 219 46.96 13.78 2.24
C SER A 219 46.57 12.51 1.47
N PRO A 220 46.95 12.38 0.19
CA PRO A 220 46.50 11.28 -0.64
C PRO A 220 47.21 9.98 -0.24
N ASN A 221 46.51 9.10 0.47
CA ASN A 221 46.78 7.67 0.46
C ASN A 221 45.84 7.03 -0.56
N TYR A 222 46.33 6.84 -1.79
CA TYR A 222 45.50 6.36 -2.91
C TYR A 222 44.88 4.98 -2.67
N ASP A 223 45.55 4.10 -1.92
CA ASP A 223 45.00 2.80 -1.56
C ASP A 223 43.78 2.96 -0.66
N GLN A 224 43.88 3.78 0.39
CA GLN A 224 42.75 4.03 1.31
C GLN A 224 41.58 4.73 0.59
N ILE A 225 41.88 5.70 -0.28
CA ILE A 225 40.86 6.41 -1.07
C ILE A 225 40.14 5.43 -2.01
N THR A 226 40.88 4.54 -2.66
CA THR A 226 40.30 3.52 -3.56
C THR A 226 39.42 2.56 -2.79
N HIS A 227 39.86 2.06 -1.63
CA HIS A 227 39.06 1.18 -0.78
C HIS A 227 37.78 1.87 -0.29
N TRP A 228 37.86 3.13 0.12
CA TRP A 228 36.71 3.91 0.56
C TRP A 228 35.71 4.17 -0.57
N TYR A 229 36.19 4.57 -1.75
CA TYR A 229 35.35 4.74 -2.95
C TYR A 229 34.66 3.44 -3.34
N MET A 230 35.41 2.33 -3.40
CA MET A 230 34.84 1.02 -3.71
C MET A 230 33.83 0.56 -2.66
N GLY A 231 34.06 0.86 -1.38
CA GLY A 231 33.10 0.61 -0.31
C GLY A 231 31.75 1.29 -0.57
N TRP A 232 31.76 2.58 -0.91
CA TRP A 232 30.55 3.32 -1.28
C TRP A 232 29.89 2.78 -2.55
N LYS A 233 30.68 2.47 -3.57
CA LYS A 233 30.18 1.91 -4.82
C LYS A 233 29.47 0.57 -4.61
N ASN A 234 29.99 -0.28 -3.73
CA ASN A 234 29.42 -1.60 -3.44
C ASN A 234 28.09 -1.53 -2.68
N ILE A 235 27.84 -0.47 -1.91
CA ILE A 235 26.58 -0.29 -1.17
C ILE A 235 25.53 0.50 -1.97
N MET A 236 25.89 1.09 -3.09
CA MET A 236 24.95 1.72 -4.01
C MET A 236 24.33 0.67 -4.94
N ASN A 237 23.02 0.72 -5.08
CA ASN A 237 22.27 -0.23 -5.89
C ASN A 237 22.63 -0.05 -7.40
N GLU A 238 22.74 -1.15 -8.17
CA GLU A 238 23.14 -1.09 -9.59
C GLU A 238 22.22 -0.19 -10.43
N LYS A 239 20.92 -0.15 -10.10
CA LYS A 239 19.93 0.72 -10.74
C LYS A 239 20.21 2.21 -10.51
N LEU A 240 20.76 2.57 -9.35
CA LEU A 240 21.17 3.95 -9.07
C LEU A 240 22.46 4.28 -9.82
N LEU A 241 23.42 3.34 -9.87
CA LEU A 241 24.67 3.50 -10.61
C LEU A 241 24.48 3.60 -12.14
N ALA A 242 23.37 3.08 -12.66
CA ALA A 242 23.03 3.18 -14.09
C ALA A 242 22.52 4.58 -14.50
N GLU A 243 22.16 5.42 -13.53
CA GLU A 243 21.61 6.76 -13.79
C GLU A 243 22.75 7.75 -14.04
N PRO A 244 22.69 8.58 -15.11
CA PRO A 244 23.81 9.41 -15.55
C PRO A 244 24.21 10.52 -14.55
N ILE A 245 23.34 10.80 -13.57
CA ILE A 245 23.57 11.79 -12.52
C ILE A 245 24.46 11.21 -11.40
N VAL A 246 24.46 9.89 -11.23
CA VAL A 246 25.29 9.20 -10.24
C VAL A 246 26.69 9.02 -10.83
N LYS A 247 27.66 9.75 -10.28
CA LYS A 247 29.06 9.79 -10.74
C LYS A 247 29.98 8.82 -10.00
#